data_AF-A0A7S2AMQ2-F1
#
_entry.id   AF-A0A7S2AMQ2-F1
#
_cell.length_a   1.000
_cell.length_b   1.000
_cell.length_c   1.000
_cell.angle_alpha   90.00
_cell.angle_beta   90.00
_cell.angle_gamma   90.00
#
_symmetry.space_group_name_H-M   'P 1'
#
loop_
_entity.id
_entity.type
_entity.pdbx_description
1 polymer ?
#
loop_
_entity_poly.entity_id
_entity_poly.type
_entity_poly.pdbx_seq_one_letter_code
_entity_poly.pdbx_strand_id
1 'polypeptide(L)'
;FIIKELFHIPRPGARLDWSVDGKLVGSCLCSCGMPSSHSGLSIGLMLLIFLDASQRVGFPYLLGWRKRVKVMRQLASARGQRDGRKGLVKGEAQEWIIFTVRCWALPWTQANSFSHDEYVAYVLFWVVLLGPVPFSRLLLYDHSVQQVLAGMTEGLALAVLWWRFVRNVQKVYRFPNGMTFLGGWLVHNFEAEAVEPECTESNEVTDSSDEECGSVSDQSSEPVSE
;
A
#
# COMPACT_ATOMS: atom_id res chain seq x y z
N PHE A 1 -24.16 -10.61 4.53
CA PHE A 1 -25.20 -11.19 5.40
C PHE A 1 -26.52 -11.38 4.67
N ILE A 2 -27.08 -10.34 4.03
CA ILE A 2 -28.36 -10.44 3.29
C ILE A 2 -28.38 -11.59 2.27
N ILE A 3 -27.31 -11.75 1.47
CA ILE A 3 -27.25 -12.82 0.46
C ILE A 3 -27.34 -14.22 1.09
N LYS A 4 -26.77 -14.42 2.29
CA LYS A 4 -26.82 -15.73 2.97
C LYS A 4 -28.22 -16.09 3.44
N GLU A 5 -28.99 -15.10 3.89
CA GLU A 5 -30.39 -15.28 4.29
C GLU A 5 -31.29 -15.56 3.08
N LEU A 6 -30.93 -15.06 1.90
CA LEU A 6 -31.66 -15.35 0.67
C LEU A 6 -31.36 -16.76 0.12
N PHE A 7 -30.12 -17.21 0.25
CA PHE A 7 -29.65 -18.49 -0.29
C PHE A 7 -29.29 -19.47 0.83
N HIS A 8 -30.29 -20.22 1.31
CA HIS A 8 -30.13 -21.28 2.32
C HIS A 8 -29.52 -22.57 1.73
N ILE A 9 -28.35 -22.44 1.09
CA ILE A 9 -27.66 -23.59 0.50
C ILE A 9 -26.76 -24.21 1.58
N PRO A 10 -27.00 -25.47 1.98
CA PRO A 10 -26.21 -26.13 3.01
C PRO A 10 -24.77 -26.33 2.55
N ARG A 11 -23.86 -26.42 3.52
CA ARG A 11 -22.46 -26.80 3.23
C ARG A 11 -22.39 -28.26 2.82
N PRO A 12 -21.50 -28.64 1.88
CA PRO A 12 -21.34 -30.03 1.48
C PRO A 12 -21.01 -30.96 2.66
N GLY A 13 -20.14 -30.53 3.58
CA GLY A 13 -19.79 -31.30 4.77
C GLY A 13 -20.95 -31.53 5.74
N ALA A 14 -21.90 -30.60 5.84
CA ALA A 14 -23.05 -30.74 6.76
C ALA A 14 -24.04 -31.82 6.30
N ARG A 15 -24.04 -32.17 5.01
CA ARG A 15 -24.91 -33.23 4.46
C ARG A 15 -24.34 -34.62 4.69
N LEU A 16 -23.08 -34.74 5.13
CA LEU A 16 -22.37 -36.02 5.25
C LEU A 16 -22.33 -36.79 3.92
N ASP A 17 -22.48 -36.10 2.78
CA ASP A 17 -22.50 -36.69 1.45
C ASP A 17 -21.08 -37.15 0.99
N TRP A 18 -20.04 -36.79 1.73
CA TRP A 18 -18.64 -37.02 1.35
C TRP A 18 -18.00 -38.06 2.27
N SER A 19 -17.54 -39.15 1.66
CA SER A 19 -16.76 -40.19 2.32
C SER A 19 -15.45 -40.39 1.57
N VAL A 20 -14.33 -40.27 2.28
CA VAL A 20 -12.98 -40.56 1.78
C VAL A 20 -12.48 -41.75 2.60
N ASP A 21 -12.15 -42.85 1.92
CA ASP A 21 -11.73 -44.10 2.55
C ASP A 21 -12.73 -44.66 3.59
N GLY A 22 -14.03 -44.48 3.33
CA GLY A 22 -15.09 -44.92 4.23
C GLY A 22 -15.27 -44.04 5.47
N LYS A 23 -14.48 -42.96 5.61
CA LYS A 23 -14.63 -41.96 6.68
C LYS A 23 -15.39 -40.76 6.15
N LEU A 24 -16.43 -40.37 6.88
CA LEU A 24 -17.15 -39.12 6.63
C LEU A 24 -16.20 -37.94 6.82
N VAL A 25 -16.12 -37.08 5.80
CA VAL A 25 -15.27 -35.88 5.81
C VAL A 25 -16.12 -34.63 5.64
N GLY A 26 -15.69 -33.54 6.29
CA GLY A 26 -16.35 -32.24 6.19
C GLY A 26 -16.49 -31.54 7.53
N SER A 27 -16.99 -30.31 7.47
CA SER A 27 -17.23 -29.47 8.65
C SER A 27 -18.59 -29.79 9.29
N CYS A 28 -18.62 -29.85 10.63
CA CYS A 28 -19.86 -29.99 11.41
C CYS A 28 -20.70 -28.70 11.47
N LEU A 29 -20.33 -27.66 10.72
CA LEU A 29 -21.05 -26.39 10.67
C LEU A 29 -22.34 -26.55 9.84
N CYS A 30 -23.48 -26.64 10.53
CA CYS A 30 -24.81 -26.73 9.90
C CYS A 30 -25.30 -25.39 9.30
N SER A 31 -24.55 -24.30 9.44
CA SER A 31 -24.96 -22.98 8.94
C SER A 31 -24.78 -22.86 7.42
N CYS A 32 -25.60 -22.01 6.79
CA CYS A 32 -25.58 -21.78 5.35
C CYS A 32 -24.19 -21.33 4.87
N GLY A 33 -23.70 -22.02 3.83
CA GLY A 33 -22.35 -21.86 3.30
C GLY A 33 -22.23 -20.87 2.16
N MET A 34 -23.34 -20.45 1.55
CA MET A 34 -23.31 -19.64 0.33
C MET A 34 -23.60 -18.17 0.61
N PRO A 35 -22.76 -17.22 0.14
CA PRO A 35 -21.40 -17.40 -0.39
C PRO A 35 -20.35 -17.61 0.72
N SER A 36 -19.17 -18.13 0.34
CA SER A 36 -18.08 -18.31 1.30
C SER A 36 -17.46 -16.98 1.73
N SER A 37 -17.87 -16.48 2.90
CA SER A 37 -17.38 -15.19 3.43
C SER A 37 -15.87 -15.14 3.66
N HIS A 38 -15.25 -16.27 4.02
CA HIS A 38 -13.81 -16.32 4.23
C HIS A 38 -13.04 -16.16 2.92
N SER A 39 -13.51 -16.84 1.85
CA SER A 39 -12.93 -16.70 0.51
C SER A 39 -13.13 -15.29 -0.03
N GLY A 40 -14.31 -14.71 0.16
CA GLY A 40 -14.60 -13.34 -0.26
C GLY A 40 -13.79 -12.29 0.49
N LEU A 41 -13.71 -12.39 1.81
CA LEU A 41 -12.90 -11.47 2.61
C LEU A 41 -11.41 -11.57 2.24
N SER A 42 -10.89 -12.79 2.08
CA SER A 42 -9.49 -12.99 1.71
C SER A 42 -9.14 -12.37 0.37
N ILE A 43 -9.90 -12.69 -0.69
CA ILE A 43 -9.65 -12.16 -2.03
C ILE A 43 -9.95 -10.67 -2.14
N GLY A 44 -11.01 -10.20 -1.49
CA GLY A 44 -11.33 -8.78 -1.44
C GLY A 44 -10.23 -7.97 -0.74
N LEU A 45 -9.75 -8.44 0.41
CA LEU A 45 -8.64 -7.81 1.13
C LEU A 45 -7.35 -7.85 0.30
N MET A 46 -7.02 -8.98 -0.30
CA MET A 46 -5.85 -9.12 -1.18
C MET A 46 -5.91 -8.12 -2.34
N LEU A 47 -7.08 -7.94 -2.98
CA LEU A 47 -7.25 -6.94 -4.04
C LEU A 47 -7.14 -5.51 -3.51
N LEU A 48 -7.73 -5.19 -2.35
CA LEU A 48 -7.61 -3.86 -1.75
C LEU A 48 -6.15 -3.50 -1.45
N ILE A 49 -5.40 -4.44 -0.88
CA ILE A 49 -3.96 -4.30 -0.61
C ILE A 49 -3.21 -4.06 -1.92
N PHE A 50 -3.48 -4.86 -2.96
CA PHE A 50 -2.85 -4.70 -4.26
C PHE A 50 -3.14 -3.32 -4.88
N LEU A 51 -4.40 -2.87 -4.85
CA LEU A 51 -4.80 -1.56 -5.40
C LEU A 51 -4.20 -0.39 -4.60
N ASP A 52 -4.19 -0.47 -3.26
CA ASP A 52 -3.58 0.56 -2.41
C ASP A 52 -2.06 0.63 -2.63
N ALA A 53 -1.38 -0.52 -2.62
CA ALA A 53 0.05 -0.59 -2.85
C ALA A 53 0.44 -0.10 -4.25
N SER A 54 -0.32 -0.45 -5.28
CA SER A 54 -0.03 -0.05 -6.67
C SER A 54 -0.09 1.46 -6.88
N GLN A 55 -0.91 2.18 -6.11
CA GLN A 55 -0.95 3.64 -6.17
C GLN A 55 0.25 4.30 -5.46
N ARG A 56 0.82 3.62 -4.46
CA ARG A 56 2.01 4.09 -3.73
C ARG A 56 3.30 3.78 -4.47
N VAL A 57 3.26 2.85 -5.43
CA VAL A 57 4.30 2.69 -6.45
C VAL A 57 4.10 3.77 -7.50
N GLY A 58 4.34 5.02 -7.10
CA GLY A 58 4.16 6.16 -7.96
C GLY A 58 5.20 6.20 -9.09
N PHE A 59 4.69 6.38 -10.32
CA PHE A 59 5.45 6.80 -11.51
C PHE A 59 6.33 8.08 -11.32
N PRO A 60 6.05 9.03 -10.39
CA PRO A 60 6.93 10.16 -10.12
C PRO A 60 8.32 9.76 -9.63
N TYR A 61 8.49 8.51 -9.16
CA TYR A 61 9.82 8.00 -8.90
C TYR A 61 10.67 8.05 -10.16
N LEU A 62 10.17 7.74 -11.37
CA LEU A 62 10.99 7.81 -12.59
C LEU A 62 11.47 9.24 -12.93
N LEU A 63 10.62 10.25 -12.77
CA LEU A 63 10.94 11.65 -13.07
C LEU A 63 11.81 12.29 -11.97
N GLY A 64 11.54 12.00 -10.69
CA GLY A 64 12.32 12.48 -9.55
C GLY A 64 13.60 11.68 -9.28
N TRP A 65 13.67 10.40 -9.66
CA TRP A 65 14.83 9.52 -9.48
C TRP A 65 16.04 10.03 -10.24
N ARG A 66 15.87 10.59 -11.44
CA ARG A 66 16.99 11.24 -12.14
C ARG A 66 17.60 12.40 -11.34
N LYS A 67 16.78 13.18 -10.63
CA LYS A 67 17.25 14.26 -9.74
C LYS A 67 17.87 13.69 -8.45
N ARG A 68 17.22 12.73 -7.79
CA ARG A 68 17.73 12.11 -6.55
C ARG A 68 18.98 11.27 -6.76
N VAL A 69 19.10 10.53 -7.86
CA VAL A 69 20.31 9.77 -8.21
C VAL A 69 21.49 10.71 -8.45
N LYS A 70 21.27 11.89 -9.05
CA LYS A 70 22.33 12.90 -9.18
C LYS A 70 22.80 13.39 -7.80
N VAL A 71 21.86 13.76 -6.91
CA VAL A 71 22.19 14.22 -5.54
C VAL A 71 22.84 13.11 -4.71
N MET A 72 22.30 11.89 -4.75
CA MET A 72 22.86 10.72 -4.06
C MET A 72 24.26 10.37 -4.59
N ARG A 73 24.49 10.46 -5.91
CA ARG A 73 25.82 10.24 -6.49
C ARG A 73 26.81 11.33 -6.07
N GLN A 74 26.36 12.59 -5.98
CA GLN A 74 27.17 13.69 -5.44
C GLN A 74 27.50 13.48 -3.95
N LEU A 75 26.51 13.10 -3.14
CA LEU A 75 26.70 12.79 -1.72
C LEU A 75 27.58 11.55 -1.52
N ALA A 76 27.41 10.49 -2.32
CA ALA A 76 28.24 9.30 -2.27
C ALA A 76 29.68 9.58 -2.71
N SER A 77 29.89 10.44 -3.72
CA SER A 77 31.21 10.94 -4.07
C SER A 77 31.85 11.77 -2.96
N ALA A 78 31.06 12.50 -2.17
CA ALA A 78 31.54 13.21 -0.99
C ALA A 78 31.82 12.28 0.22
N ARG A 79 31.30 11.04 0.20
CA ARG A 79 31.31 10.12 1.35
C ARG A 79 32.20 8.88 1.18
N GLY A 80 32.83 8.66 0.03
CA GLY A 80 34.00 7.78 -0.03
C GLY A 80 35.11 8.43 0.78
N GLN A 81 35.59 7.87 1.89
CA GLN A 81 36.67 6.87 1.80
C GLN A 81 36.98 6.12 3.11
N ARG A 82 36.12 6.08 4.15
CA ARG A 82 36.43 5.29 5.37
C ARG A 82 35.18 4.57 5.92
N ASP A 83 35.32 3.28 6.23
CA ASP A 83 34.35 2.35 6.87
C ASP A 83 33.32 1.57 6.02
N GLY A 84 33.39 1.66 4.69
CA GLY A 84 32.29 1.35 3.77
C GLY A 84 31.85 -0.11 3.50
N ARG A 85 31.83 -1.05 4.45
CA ARG A 85 31.18 -2.36 4.17
C ARG A 85 30.42 -3.01 5.32
N LYS A 86 30.93 -2.97 6.55
CA LYS A 86 30.25 -3.57 7.71
C LYS A 86 29.09 -2.71 8.24
N GLY A 87 29.15 -1.40 8.04
CA GLY A 87 28.06 -0.48 8.39
C GLY A 87 26.86 -0.57 7.44
N LEU A 88 27.11 -0.82 6.15
CA LEU A 88 26.06 -0.87 5.12
C LEU A 88 25.08 -2.03 5.35
N VAL A 89 25.59 -3.23 5.63
CA VAL A 89 24.77 -4.43 5.87
C VAL A 89 23.89 -4.27 7.12
N LYS A 90 24.41 -3.62 8.17
CA LYS A 90 23.64 -3.35 9.39
C LYS A 90 22.52 -2.33 9.13
N GLY A 91 22.78 -1.31 8.31
CA GLY A 91 21.78 -0.33 7.90
C GLY A 91 20.64 -0.96 7.10
N GLU A 92 20.97 -1.72 6.06
CA GLU A 92 19.97 -2.41 5.23
C GLU A 92 19.12 -3.38 6.07
N ALA A 93 19.74 -4.19 6.94
CA ALA A 93 19.00 -5.11 7.81
C ALA A 93 18.02 -4.38 8.74
N GLN A 94 18.40 -3.23 9.28
CA GLN A 94 17.52 -2.45 10.15
C GLN A 94 16.33 -1.86 9.38
N GLU A 95 16.53 -1.38 8.15
CA GLU A 95 15.45 -0.92 7.27
C GLU A 95 14.46 -2.06 6.96
N TRP A 96 14.96 -3.25 6.63
CA TRP A 96 14.13 -4.42 6.38
C TRP A 96 13.34 -4.87 7.60
N ILE A 97 13.92 -4.82 8.81
CA ILE A 97 13.20 -5.14 10.05
C ILE A 97 12.06 -4.14 10.29
N ILE A 98 12.32 -2.83 10.13
CA ILE A 98 11.30 -1.79 10.29
C ILE A 98 10.18 -1.96 9.27
N PHE A 99 10.54 -2.20 8.00
CA PHE A 99 9.60 -2.50 6.92
C PHE A 99 8.73 -3.72 7.26
N THR A 100 9.37 -4.80 7.72
CA THR A 100 8.72 -6.05 8.11
C THR A 100 7.69 -5.83 9.22
N VAL A 101 8.07 -5.15 10.30
CA VAL A 101 7.16 -4.85 11.43
C VAL A 101 5.98 -3.99 10.97
N ARG A 102 6.22 -2.99 10.12
CA ARG A 102 5.19 -2.09 9.59
C ARG A 102 4.22 -2.81 8.66
N CYS A 103 4.72 -3.73 7.84
CA CYS A 103 3.94 -4.38 6.79
C CYS A 103 3.17 -5.62 7.27
N TRP A 104 3.58 -6.22 8.40
CA TRP A 104 2.99 -7.48 8.87
C TRP A 104 1.90 -7.27 9.91
N ALA A 105 1.98 -6.20 10.71
CA ALA A 105 1.01 -5.95 11.78
C ALA A 105 -0.33 -5.45 11.25
N LEU A 106 -0.32 -4.74 10.12
CA LEU A 106 -1.51 -4.13 9.54
C LEU A 106 -1.55 -4.36 8.03
N PRO A 107 -2.72 -4.74 7.47
CA PRO A 107 -2.91 -4.81 6.01
C PRO A 107 -2.86 -3.42 5.35
N TRP A 108 -2.73 -2.34 6.13
CA TRP A 108 -2.56 -0.99 5.63
C TRP A 108 -1.17 -0.45 5.97
N THR A 109 -0.39 -0.15 4.94
CA THR A 109 0.89 0.52 5.10
C THR A 109 0.71 2.01 5.42
N GLN A 110 1.52 2.51 6.36
CA GLN A 110 1.65 3.94 6.65
C GLN A 110 2.71 4.61 5.78
N ALA A 111 3.37 3.87 4.87
CA ALA A 111 4.40 4.44 4.00
C ALA A 111 3.75 5.21 2.83
N ASN A 112 4.14 6.46 2.62
CA ASN A 112 3.57 7.29 1.55
C ASN A 112 4.00 6.85 0.14
N SER A 113 5.11 6.12 0.02
CA SER A 113 5.63 5.59 -1.25
C SER A 113 6.31 4.24 -1.04
N PHE A 114 6.28 3.38 -2.06
CA PHE A 114 7.04 2.12 -2.09
C PHE A 114 8.11 2.13 -3.18
N SER A 115 9.28 1.56 -2.88
CA SER A 115 10.19 1.07 -3.93
C SER A 115 9.58 -0.15 -4.64
N HIS A 116 10.09 -0.48 -5.83
CA HIS A 116 9.60 -1.63 -6.60
C HIS A 116 9.82 -2.95 -5.83
N ASP A 117 10.97 -3.09 -5.18
CA ASP A 117 11.30 -4.30 -4.40
C ASP A 117 10.42 -4.41 -3.16
N GLU A 118 10.20 -3.33 -2.42
CA GLU A 118 9.27 -3.29 -1.28
C GLU A 118 7.85 -3.63 -1.71
N TYR A 119 7.38 -3.09 -2.84
CA TYR A 119 6.06 -3.40 -3.38
C TYR A 119 5.91 -4.89 -3.72
N VAL A 120 6.89 -5.47 -4.44
CA VAL A 120 6.87 -6.89 -4.80
C VAL A 120 6.89 -7.74 -3.53
N ALA A 121 7.77 -7.44 -2.58
CA ALA A 121 7.83 -8.16 -1.31
C ALA A 121 6.51 -8.05 -0.52
N TYR A 122 5.92 -6.86 -0.47
CA TYR A 122 4.65 -6.60 0.22
C TYR A 122 3.49 -7.38 -0.41
N VAL A 123 3.32 -7.29 -1.73
CA VAL A 123 2.25 -8.01 -2.44
C VAL A 123 2.44 -9.52 -2.32
N LEU A 124 3.67 -10.02 -2.51
CA LEU A 124 3.96 -11.45 -2.40
C LEU A 124 3.66 -11.97 -0.99
N PHE A 125 4.02 -11.24 0.05
CA PHE A 125 3.71 -11.61 1.44
C PHE A 125 2.21 -11.82 1.63
N TRP A 126 1.38 -10.86 1.20
CA TRP A 126 -0.07 -10.97 1.36
C TRP A 126 -0.69 -12.02 0.45
N VAL A 127 -0.16 -12.25 -0.75
CA VAL A 127 -0.59 -13.37 -1.62
C VAL A 127 -0.31 -14.72 -0.97
N VAL A 128 0.86 -14.90 -0.36
CA VAL A 128 1.21 -16.14 0.35
C VAL A 128 0.31 -16.34 1.57
N LEU A 129 -0.04 -15.28 2.29
CA LEU A 129 -0.87 -15.35 3.48
C LEU A 129 -2.36 -15.58 3.17
N LEU A 130 -2.92 -14.84 2.20
CA LEU A 130 -4.34 -14.80 1.90
C LEU A 130 -4.74 -15.76 0.77
N GLY A 131 -3.86 -15.96 -0.21
CA GLY A 131 -4.10 -16.79 -1.39
C GLY A 131 -4.51 -18.23 -1.09
N PRO A 132 -3.94 -18.92 -0.09
CA PRO A 132 -4.36 -20.28 0.27
C PRO A 132 -5.76 -20.39 0.89
N VAL A 133 -6.36 -19.29 1.39
CA VAL A 133 -7.61 -19.32 2.16
C VAL A 133 -8.80 -19.88 1.35
N PRO A 134 -9.06 -19.49 0.09
CA PRO A 134 -10.14 -20.10 -0.69
C PRO A 134 -9.91 -21.59 -0.95
N PHE A 135 -8.66 -22.01 -1.19
CA PHE A 135 -8.32 -23.41 -1.45
C PHE A 135 -8.49 -24.28 -0.22
N SER A 136 -8.11 -23.78 0.97
CA SER A 136 -8.30 -24.53 2.21
C SER A 136 -9.78 -24.82 2.50
N ARG A 137 -10.69 -23.93 2.08
CA ARG A 137 -12.15 -24.17 2.18
C ARG A 137 -12.63 -25.31 1.29
N LEU A 138 -11.98 -25.52 0.15
CA LEU A 138 -12.26 -26.65 -0.75
C LEU A 138 -11.65 -27.94 -0.22
N LEU A 139 -10.37 -27.90 0.19
CA LEU A 139 -9.63 -29.08 0.68
C LEU A 139 -10.21 -29.65 1.97
N LEU A 140 -10.75 -28.79 2.85
CA LEU A 140 -11.41 -29.20 4.08
C LEU A 140 -12.89 -29.61 3.86
N TYR A 141 -13.36 -29.63 2.61
CA TYR A 141 -14.76 -29.92 2.25
C TYR A 141 -15.78 -29.02 2.98
N ASP A 142 -15.36 -27.81 3.37
CA ASP A 142 -16.20 -26.86 4.10
C ASP A 142 -17.17 -26.13 3.16
N HIS A 143 -16.78 -25.95 1.89
CA HIS A 143 -17.58 -25.29 0.86
C HIS A 143 -17.45 -25.99 -0.50
N SER A 144 -18.46 -25.85 -1.35
CA SER A 144 -18.37 -26.25 -2.75
C SER A 144 -17.56 -25.23 -3.57
N VAL A 145 -17.08 -25.65 -4.74
CA VAL A 145 -16.39 -24.76 -5.70
C VAL A 145 -17.25 -23.54 -6.04
N GLN A 146 -18.54 -23.74 -6.28
CA GLN A 146 -19.48 -22.65 -6.59
C GLN A 146 -19.62 -21.66 -5.43
N GLN A 147 -19.70 -22.14 -4.19
CA GLN A 147 -19.79 -21.28 -3.01
C GLN A 147 -18.52 -20.45 -2.78
N VAL A 148 -17.36 -21.06 -3.03
CA VAL A 148 -16.07 -20.38 -2.95
C VAL A 148 -15.94 -19.33 -4.04
N LEU A 149 -16.21 -19.67 -5.31
CA LEU A 149 -16.16 -18.73 -6.43
C LEU A 149 -17.12 -17.56 -6.24
N ALA A 150 -18.37 -17.83 -5.84
CA ALA A 150 -19.34 -16.77 -5.55
C ALA A 150 -18.83 -15.81 -4.46
N GLY A 151 -18.23 -16.34 -3.40
CA GLY A 151 -17.61 -15.53 -2.35
C GLY A 151 -16.44 -14.69 -2.86
N MET A 152 -15.54 -15.29 -3.65
CA MET A 152 -14.41 -14.57 -4.26
C MET A 152 -14.89 -13.42 -5.16
N THR A 153 -15.88 -13.66 -6.02
CA THR A 153 -16.45 -12.64 -6.90
C THR A 153 -17.11 -11.51 -6.10
N GLU A 154 -17.88 -11.84 -5.06
CA GLU A 154 -18.45 -10.84 -4.15
C GLU A 154 -17.35 -9.98 -3.50
N GLY A 155 -16.29 -10.63 -3.00
CA GLY A 155 -15.13 -9.98 -2.41
C GLY A 155 -14.42 -9.01 -3.36
N LEU A 156 -14.17 -9.44 -4.60
CA LEU A 156 -13.57 -8.60 -5.66
C LEU A 156 -14.44 -7.37 -5.96
N ALA A 157 -15.75 -7.57 -6.14
CA ALA A 157 -16.67 -6.48 -6.44
C ALA A 157 -16.72 -5.45 -5.31
N LEU A 158 -16.86 -5.92 -4.06
CA LEU A 158 -16.86 -5.04 -2.88
C LEU A 158 -15.54 -4.29 -2.72
N ALA A 159 -14.40 -4.96 -2.96
CA ALA A 159 -13.09 -4.32 -2.92
C ALA A 159 -12.95 -3.19 -3.95
N VAL A 160 -13.35 -3.42 -5.21
CA VAL A 160 -13.30 -2.39 -6.26
C VAL A 160 -14.22 -1.22 -5.91
N LEU A 161 -15.46 -1.49 -5.51
CA LEU A 161 -16.43 -0.45 -5.13
C LEU A 161 -15.94 0.37 -3.94
N TRP A 162 -15.43 -0.30 -2.90
CA TRP A 162 -14.88 0.36 -1.72
C TRP A 162 -13.67 1.22 -2.07
N TRP A 163 -12.73 0.68 -2.85
CA TRP A 163 -11.56 1.44 -3.29
C TRP A 163 -11.97 2.67 -4.09
N ARG A 164 -12.90 2.54 -5.04
CA ARG A 164 -13.43 3.69 -5.81
C ARG A 164 -14.09 4.72 -4.90
N PHE A 165 -14.93 4.28 -3.96
CA PHE A 165 -15.61 5.15 -3.00
C PHE A 165 -14.59 5.93 -2.17
N VAL A 166 -13.64 5.26 -1.52
CA VAL A 166 -12.61 5.90 -0.69
C VAL A 166 -11.81 6.91 -1.50
N ARG A 167 -11.42 6.59 -2.74
CA ARG A 167 -10.67 7.52 -3.60
C ARG A 167 -11.49 8.74 -4.01
N ASN A 168 -12.79 8.57 -4.30
CA ASN A 168 -13.66 9.70 -4.59
C ASN A 168 -13.83 10.61 -3.37
N VAL A 169 -14.02 10.03 -2.18
CA VAL A 169 -14.11 10.78 -0.91
C VAL A 169 -12.81 11.54 -0.66
N GLN A 170 -11.65 10.89 -0.79
CA GLN A 170 -10.34 11.55 -0.62
C GLN A 170 -10.14 12.73 -1.57
N LYS A 171 -10.57 12.61 -2.83
CA LYS A 171 -10.49 13.69 -3.82
C LYS A 171 -11.36 14.89 -3.46
N VAL A 172 -12.56 14.64 -2.92
CA VAL A 172 -13.52 15.68 -2.57
C VAL A 172 -13.08 16.44 -1.32
N TYR A 173 -12.67 15.72 -0.28
CA TYR A 173 -12.48 16.34 1.03
C TYR A 173 -11.06 16.85 1.32
N ARG A 174 -10.03 16.36 0.61
CA ARG A 174 -8.61 16.78 0.75
C ARG A 174 -8.22 17.17 2.18
N PHE A 175 -8.50 16.29 3.14
CA PHE A 175 -8.23 16.61 4.54
C PHE A 175 -6.72 16.81 4.76
N PRO A 176 -6.31 17.86 5.49
CA PRO A 176 -4.92 18.04 5.90
C PRO A 176 -4.38 16.81 6.64
N ASN A 177 -3.12 16.45 6.37
CA ASN A 177 -2.43 15.42 7.16
C ASN A 177 -2.36 15.83 8.63
N GLY A 178 -2.60 14.88 9.52
CA GLY A 178 -2.63 15.09 10.96
C GLY A 178 -3.93 15.67 11.50
N MET A 179 -4.93 15.95 10.64
CA MET A 179 -6.24 16.37 11.11
C MET A 179 -6.85 15.30 12.02
N THR A 180 -7.27 15.71 13.22
CA THR A 180 -7.90 14.80 14.18
C THR A 180 -9.41 14.86 14.09
N PHE A 181 -10.08 13.70 14.13
CA PHE A 181 -11.53 13.58 14.24
C PHE A 181 -11.89 12.97 15.61
N LEU A 182 -13.14 13.19 16.03
CA LEU A 182 -13.72 12.67 17.28
C LEU A 182 -12.84 12.97 18.52
N GLY A 183 -12.34 14.20 18.64
CA GLY A 183 -11.54 14.62 19.80
C GLY A 183 -10.17 13.92 19.90
N GLY A 184 -9.55 13.55 18.78
CA GLY A 184 -8.21 12.95 18.77
C GLY A 184 -8.17 11.44 18.55
N TRP A 185 -9.33 10.78 18.52
CA TRP A 185 -9.40 9.32 18.40
C TRP A 185 -9.04 8.81 17.01
N LEU A 186 -9.27 9.63 15.99
CA LEU A 186 -8.92 9.31 14.61
C LEU A 186 -8.00 10.40 14.09
N VAL A 187 -6.81 10.03 13.63
CA VAL A 187 -5.87 10.96 13.01
C VAL A 187 -5.82 10.66 11.52
N HIS A 188 -6.05 11.68 10.70
CA HIS A 188 -5.95 11.60 9.25
C HIS A 188 -4.48 11.48 8.84
N ASN A 189 -4.02 10.25 8.65
CA ASN A 189 -2.64 9.95 8.22
C ASN A 189 -2.54 9.58 6.74
N PHE A 190 -3.56 9.89 5.94
CA PHE A 190 -3.54 9.61 4.50
C PHE A 190 -3.16 10.86 3.73
N GLU A 191 -1.90 10.93 3.32
CA GLU A 191 -1.45 11.99 2.41
C GLU A 191 -2.24 11.93 1.11
N ALA A 192 -3.02 12.97 0.85
CA ALA A 192 -3.63 13.16 -0.46
C ALA A 192 -2.49 13.30 -1.47
N GLU A 193 -2.63 12.62 -2.62
CA GLU A 193 -1.67 12.73 -3.71
C GLU A 193 -1.40 14.20 -3.98
N ALA A 194 -0.15 14.62 -3.78
CA ALA A 194 0.26 16.00 -3.99
C ALA A 194 -0.03 16.29 -5.46
N VAL A 195 -1.06 17.11 -5.70
CA VAL A 195 -1.26 17.71 -7.02
C VAL A 195 -0.03 18.57 -7.22
N GLU A 196 0.91 18.13 -8.07
CA GLU A 196 2.03 18.99 -8.44
C GLU A 196 1.40 20.30 -8.88
N PRO A 197 1.81 21.44 -8.31
CA PRO A 197 1.32 22.71 -8.79
C PRO A 197 1.64 22.71 -10.28
N GLU A 198 0.58 22.73 -11.09
CA GLU A 198 0.71 22.93 -12.52
C GLU A 198 1.68 24.10 -12.64
N CYS A 199 2.86 23.86 -13.20
CA CYS A 199 3.77 24.94 -13.52
C CYS A 199 2.99 25.74 -14.54
N THR A 200 2.18 26.69 -14.07
CA THR A 200 1.84 27.87 -14.83
C THR A 200 3.19 28.35 -15.30
N GLU A 201 3.53 27.99 -16.54
CA GLU A 201 4.50 28.71 -17.34
C GLU A 201 4.04 30.15 -17.23
N SER A 202 4.61 30.85 -16.25
CA SER A 202 4.71 32.27 -16.29
C SER A 202 5.48 32.51 -17.57
N ASN A 203 4.74 32.78 -18.65
CA ASN A 203 5.20 33.51 -19.82
C ASN A 203 5.58 34.92 -19.34
N GLU A 204 6.56 34.98 -18.44
CA GLU A 204 7.32 36.16 -18.14
C GLU A 204 8.20 36.35 -19.38
N VAL A 205 7.57 36.96 -20.38
CA VAL A 205 8.25 37.64 -21.47
C VAL A 205 9.17 38.63 -20.79
N THR A 206 10.40 38.20 -20.58
CA THR A 206 11.52 39.07 -20.24
C THR A 206 11.77 39.90 -21.48
N ASP A 207 11.06 41.04 -21.55
CA ASP A 207 11.46 42.14 -22.40
C ASP A 207 12.82 42.62 -21.87
N SER A 208 13.85 42.25 -22.61
CA SER A 208 15.24 42.57 -22.35
C SER A 208 15.47 44.05 -22.66
N SER A 209 15.52 44.87 -21.62
CA SER A 209 16.19 46.17 -21.68
C SER A 209 17.09 46.31 -20.46
N ASP A 210 18.36 45.94 -20.68
CA ASP A 210 19.57 46.62 -20.22
C ASP A 210 19.48 47.41 -18.90
N GLU A 211 19.87 46.79 -17.77
CA GLU A 211 20.36 47.52 -16.59
C GLU A 211 21.70 46.93 -16.12
N GLU A 212 22.75 47.59 -16.62
CA GLU A 212 23.99 48.01 -15.97
C GLU A 212 24.62 47.17 -14.83
N CYS A 213 25.82 46.67 -15.15
CA CYS A 213 26.75 45.99 -14.26
C CYS A 213 27.32 46.92 -13.18
N GLY A 214 26.66 47.00 -12.03
CA GLY A 214 27.19 47.63 -10.82
C GLY A 214 28.19 46.74 -10.09
N SER A 215 29.47 47.05 -10.21
CA SER A 215 30.58 46.45 -9.46
C SER A 215 30.44 46.71 -7.95
N VAL A 216 30.19 45.65 -7.16
CA VAL A 216 30.27 45.68 -5.70
C VAL A 216 31.73 45.46 -5.29
N SER A 217 32.39 46.55 -4.92
CA SER A 217 33.72 46.58 -4.32
C SER A 217 33.68 46.18 -2.84
N ASP A 218 34.75 45.46 -2.47
CA ASP A 218 35.20 45.03 -1.15
C ASP A 218 34.81 45.91 0.05
N GLN A 219 34.46 45.27 1.16
CA GLN A 219 34.83 45.76 2.48
C GLN A 219 35.19 44.59 3.42
N SER A 220 36.49 44.50 3.67
CA SER A 220 37.15 43.80 4.75
C SER A 220 36.81 44.44 6.11
N SER A 221 36.46 43.65 7.12
CA SER A 221 36.60 44.05 8.52
C SER A 221 36.75 42.84 9.46
N GLU A 222 38.02 42.63 9.84
CA GLU A 222 38.65 42.16 11.09
C GLU A 222 38.00 41.14 12.06
N PRO A 223 38.85 40.33 12.74
CA PRO A 223 38.45 39.44 13.83
C PRO A 223 38.50 40.16 15.20
N VAL A 224 37.51 39.91 16.05
CA VAL A 224 37.54 40.29 17.47
C VAL A 224 37.85 39.05 18.31
N SER A 225 39.01 39.08 18.94
CA SER A 225 39.41 38.24 20.07
C SER A 225 39.01 38.88 21.38
N GLU A 226 38.34 38.13 22.26
CA GLU A 226 38.62 38.01 23.71
C GLU A 226 37.79 36.87 24.32
#